data_AF-A0A1S2ZG27-F1
#
_entry.id   AF-A0A1S2ZG27-F1
#
_cell.length_a   1.000
_cell.length_b   1.000
_cell.length_c   1.000
_cell.angle_alpha   90.00
_cell.angle_beta   90.00
_cell.angle_gamma   90.00
#
_symmetry.space_group_name_H-M   'P 1'
#
loop_
_entity.id
_entity.type
_entity.pdbx_description
1 polymer ?
#
loop_
_entity_poly.entity_id
_entity_poly.type
_entity_poly.pdbx_seq_one_letter_code
_entity_poly.pdbx_strand_id
1 'polypeptide(L)'
;MQNGAGDGRRPRGHAESSSKPDGELPLGTCPDMCPAAERARREREHRLHRLEVRPGGGGDRPALLQAQVQEGFGSLRRCYAQSPGPHPRQAAFQSLFLLYNLGSVEALHEVLQLPATLRSCPALRRALAVDAAFREGNAARLFRLLRTLPYLQSCAVQCHVGLARRRALARLARALSTPKGQALPLAFMVHLLALDGPQEALDLCRAHGLPFDGEERVVFLRGRYTEEGLPPAGTCKVLVESKLGERTLEEVVMAEEEDDDRPKSPG
;
A
#
# COMPACT_ATOMS: atom_id res chain seq x y z
N MET A 1 -8.54 25.33 -70.96
CA MET A 1 -8.41 26.27 -69.82
C MET A 1 -9.81 26.75 -69.45
N GLN A 2 -10.13 26.70 -68.15
CA GLN A 2 -11.20 27.41 -67.42
C GLN A 2 -12.71 27.11 -67.70
N ASN A 3 -13.36 26.75 -66.59
CA ASN A 3 -14.65 27.24 -66.04
C ASN A 3 -16.02 26.66 -66.48
N GLY A 4 -16.89 26.50 -65.45
CA GLY A 4 -18.36 26.39 -65.50
C GLY A 4 -18.88 25.00 -65.10
N ALA A 5 -19.43 24.72 -63.91
CA ALA A 5 -20.61 25.24 -63.20
C ALA A 5 -21.98 24.88 -63.86
N GLY A 6 -22.86 24.25 -63.08
CA GLY A 6 -24.30 24.05 -63.38
C GLY A 6 -24.68 22.57 -63.58
N ASP A 7 -25.13 21.87 -62.53
CA ASP A 7 -26.53 21.72 -62.09
C ASP A 7 -27.16 20.44 -62.65
N GLY A 8 -27.66 19.59 -61.75
CA GLY A 8 -28.09 18.23 -62.06
C GLY A 8 -28.62 17.54 -60.82
N ARG A 9 -29.83 17.96 -60.41
CA ARG A 9 -30.70 17.33 -59.42
C ARG A 9 -30.48 15.81 -59.29
N ARG A 10 -30.05 15.34 -58.12
CA ARG A 10 -30.18 13.92 -57.77
C ARG A 10 -31.65 13.60 -57.46
N PRO A 11 -32.25 12.58 -58.09
CA PRO A 11 -33.58 12.13 -57.73
C PRO A 11 -33.55 11.49 -56.33
N ARG A 12 -34.61 11.77 -55.55
CA ARG A 12 -34.92 11.06 -54.30
C ARG A 12 -35.21 9.60 -54.64
N GLY A 13 -34.25 8.72 -54.36
CA GLY A 13 -34.45 7.28 -54.34
C GLY A 13 -35.21 6.89 -53.07
N HIS A 14 -36.38 6.30 -53.26
CA HIS A 14 -37.23 5.77 -52.22
C HIS A 14 -36.55 4.67 -51.41
N ALA A 15 -36.97 4.56 -50.15
CA ALA A 15 -36.55 3.57 -49.18
C ALA A 15 -36.79 2.13 -49.67
N GLU A 16 -35.73 1.32 -49.69
CA GLU A 16 -35.87 -0.12 -49.57
C GLU A 16 -35.58 -0.51 -48.12
N SER A 17 -36.65 -0.79 -47.40
CA SER A 17 -36.60 -1.42 -46.08
C SER A 17 -36.17 -2.87 -46.26
N SER A 18 -34.90 -3.17 -46.02
CA SER A 18 -34.49 -4.54 -45.72
C SER A 18 -34.87 -4.83 -44.27
N SER A 19 -36.00 -5.51 -44.11
CA SER A 19 -36.42 -6.12 -42.85
C SER A 19 -35.28 -7.02 -42.34
N LYS A 20 -34.62 -6.59 -41.26
CA LYS A 20 -33.67 -7.46 -40.55
C LYS A 20 -34.46 -8.64 -40.00
N PRO A 21 -34.02 -9.90 -40.23
CA PRO A 21 -34.62 -11.03 -39.56
C PRO A 21 -34.43 -10.86 -38.05
N ASP A 22 -35.50 -11.18 -37.32
CA ASP A 22 -35.56 -11.14 -35.87
C ASP A 22 -34.44 -11.98 -35.25
N GLY A 23 -33.75 -11.39 -34.27
CA GLY A 23 -33.29 -12.14 -33.12
C GLY A 23 -31.89 -12.76 -33.13
N GLU A 24 -30.93 -12.29 -33.92
CA GLU A 24 -29.52 -12.61 -33.63
C GLU A 24 -28.92 -11.57 -32.67
N LEU A 25 -28.98 -11.90 -31.38
CA LEU A 25 -28.12 -11.27 -30.38
C LEU A 25 -26.66 -11.45 -30.82
N PRO A 26 -25.79 -10.42 -30.70
CA PRO A 26 -24.40 -10.56 -31.08
C PRO A 26 -23.75 -11.73 -30.33
N LEU A 27 -23.40 -12.78 -31.08
CA LEU A 27 -22.70 -13.94 -30.56
C LEU A 27 -21.21 -13.60 -30.43
N GLY A 28 -20.75 -13.46 -29.20
CA GLY A 28 -19.34 -13.29 -28.89
C GLY A 28 -18.56 -14.54 -29.32
N THR A 29 -17.72 -14.41 -30.35
CA THR A 29 -16.89 -15.51 -30.86
C THR A 29 -15.58 -15.66 -30.09
N CYS A 30 -15.29 -14.79 -29.12
CA CYS A 30 -14.12 -14.94 -28.27
C CYS A 30 -14.40 -15.98 -27.16
N PRO A 31 -13.67 -17.11 -27.12
CA PRO A 31 -13.83 -18.10 -26.05
C PRO A 31 -13.43 -17.56 -24.66
N ASP A 32 -12.72 -16.42 -24.64
CA ASP A 32 -12.37 -15.63 -23.46
C ASP A 32 -12.67 -14.16 -23.75
N MET A 33 -13.43 -13.47 -22.87
CA MET A 33 -13.77 -12.02 -22.96
C MET A 33 -12.56 -11.08 -23.13
N CYS A 34 -11.35 -11.59 -22.98
CA CYS A 34 -10.08 -10.89 -23.12
C CYS A 34 -8.98 -11.91 -23.45
N PRO A 35 -8.13 -11.70 -24.47
CA PRO A 35 -6.96 -12.52 -24.70
C PRO A 35 -6.09 -12.59 -23.43
N ALA A 36 -5.46 -13.74 -23.17
CA ALA A 36 -4.69 -13.97 -21.93
C ALA A 36 -3.60 -12.90 -21.69
N ALA A 37 -2.98 -12.38 -22.75
CA ALA A 37 -1.98 -11.32 -22.66
C ALA A 37 -2.55 -9.99 -22.15
N GLU A 38 -3.73 -9.60 -22.64
CA GLU A 38 -4.42 -8.38 -22.20
C GLU A 38 -5.00 -8.55 -20.78
N ARG A 39 -5.45 -9.76 -20.43
CA ARG A 39 -5.87 -10.08 -19.04
C ARG A 39 -4.69 -9.97 -18.08
N ALA A 40 -3.55 -10.57 -18.41
CA ALA A 40 -2.33 -10.49 -17.61
C ALA A 40 -1.80 -9.06 -17.49
N ARG A 41 -1.94 -8.25 -18.54
CA ARG A 41 -1.61 -6.83 -18.50
C ARG A 41 -2.55 -6.07 -17.55
N ARG A 42 -3.86 -6.26 -17.65
CA ARG A 42 -4.83 -5.64 -16.74
C ARG A 42 -4.69 -6.13 -15.30
N GLU A 43 -4.25 -7.36 -15.06
CA GLU A 43 -3.87 -7.87 -13.74
C GLU A 43 -2.65 -7.11 -13.17
N ARG A 44 -1.58 -6.97 -13.96
CA ARG A 44 -0.39 -6.19 -13.59
C ARG A 44 -0.69 -4.71 -13.38
N GLU A 45 -1.62 -4.16 -14.14
CA GLU A 45 -2.06 -2.77 -14.05
C GLU A 45 -3.19 -2.55 -13.02
N HIS A 46 -3.64 -3.60 -12.31
CA HIS A 46 -4.76 -3.57 -11.35
C HIS A 46 -6.08 -3.03 -11.92
N ARG A 47 -6.36 -3.32 -13.18
CA ARG A 47 -7.53 -2.86 -13.96
C ARG A 47 -8.59 -3.95 -14.19
N LEU A 48 -8.53 -5.05 -13.45
CA LEU A 48 -9.57 -6.08 -13.48
C LEU A 48 -10.71 -5.72 -12.53
N HIS A 49 -11.95 -5.89 -13.00
CA HIS A 49 -13.12 -5.82 -12.14
C HIS A 49 -13.18 -7.03 -11.18
N ARG A 50 -13.80 -6.88 -10.02
CA ARG A 50 -13.88 -7.89 -8.94
C ARG A 50 -14.39 -9.27 -9.41
N LEU A 51 -15.23 -9.29 -10.44
CA LEU A 51 -15.83 -10.51 -11.02
C LEU A 51 -14.98 -11.14 -12.14
N GLU A 52 -13.99 -10.42 -12.68
CA GLU A 52 -13.09 -10.92 -13.73
C GLU A 52 -11.93 -11.77 -13.15
N VAL A 53 -11.78 -11.78 -11.82
CA VAL A 53 -10.73 -12.53 -11.12
C VAL A 53 -11.09 -14.02 -11.07
N ARG A 54 -10.33 -14.86 -11.76
CA ARG A 54 -10.65 -16.30 -11.88
C ARG A 54 -10.54 -17.00 -10.51
N PRO A 55 -11.56 -17.74 -10.06
CA PRO A 55 -11.46 -18.55 -8.85
C PRO A 55 -10.49 -19.72 -9.08
N GLY A 56 -9.44 -19.84 -8.27
CA GLY A 56 -8.64 -21.07 -8.19
C GLY A 56 -7.22 -21.03 -8.76
N GLY A 57 -6.70 -19.87 -9.17
CA GLY A 57 -5.25 -19.69 -9.32
C GLY A 57 -4.62 -19.50 -7.94
N GLY A 58 -3.84 -20.48 -7.47
CA GLY A 58 -3.15 -20.42 -6.18
C GLY A 58 -2.31 -19.16 -6.05
N GLY A 59 -2.64 -18.35 -5.06
CA GLY A 59 -2.05 -17.05 -4.78
C GLY A 59 -3.13 -16.18 -4.15
N ASP A 60 -3.01 -15.96 -2.83
CA ASP A 60 -3.92 -15.18 -1.99
C ASP A 60 -4.60 -14.04 -2.73
N ARG A 61 -5.92 -13.89 -2.56
CA ARG A 61 -6.69 -12.78 -3.14
C ARG A 61 -6.53 -11.53 -2.26
N PRO A 62 -5.49 -10.70 -2.45
CA PRO A 62 -5.12 -9.70 -1.45
C PRO A 62 -6.16 -8.57 -1.43
N ALA A 63 -6.79 -8.30 -2.58
CA ALA A 63 -7.85 -7.33 -2.73
C ALA A 63 -9.17 -7.75 -2.04
N LEU A 64 -9.52 -9.04 -2.05
CA LEU A 64 -10.71 -9.50 -1.31
C LEU A 64 -10.46 -9.48 0.19
N LEU A 65 -9.26 -9.88 0.63
CA LEU A 65 -8.84 -9.78 2.03
C LEU A 65 -8.85 -8.32 2.50
N GLN A 66 -8.34 -7.39 1.69
CA GLN A 66 -8.37 -5.96 1.99
C GLN A 66 -9.79 -5.42 2.13
N ALA A 67 -10.70 -5.77 1.21
CA ALA A 67 -12.10 -5.34 1.30
C ALA A 67 -12.78 -5.85 2.58
N GLN A 68 -12.58 -7.12 2.92
CA GLN A 68 -13.10 -7.72 4.15
C GLN A 68 -12.56 -7.03 5.41
N VAL A 69 -11.28 -6.71 5.45
CA VAL A 69 -10.65 -5.97 6.56
C VAL A 69 -11.28 -4.59 6.70
N GLN A 70 -11.51 -3.87 5.60
CA GLN A 70 -12.14 -2.55 5.63
C GLN A 70 -13.61 -2.59 6.07
N GLU A 71 -14.38 -3.59 5.60
CA GLU A 71 -15.75 -3.81 6.06
C GLU A 71 -15.78 -4.14 7.57
N GLY A 72 -14.85 -4.96 8.04
CA GLY A 72 -14.65 -5.26 9.45
C GLY A 72 -14.35 -4.02 10.28
N PHE A 73 -13.44 -3.16 9.80
CA PHE A 73 -13.15 -1.88 10.44
C PHE A 73 -14.40 -1.01 10.55
N GLY A 74 -15.14 -0.84 9.47
CA GLY A 74 -16.37 -0.04 9.45
C GLY A 74 -17.44 -0.59 10.39
N SER A 75 -17.61 -1.92 10.44
CA SER A 75 -18.60 -2.58 11.30
C SER A 75 -18.30 -2.36 12.78
N LEU A 76 -17.07 -2.68 13.22
CA LEU A 76 -16.69 -2.52 14.63
C LEU A 76 -16.71 -1.06 15.09
N ARG A 77 -16.33 -0.12 14.22
CA ARG A 77 -16.43 1.33 14.53
C ARG A 77 -17.87 1.76 14.77
N ARG A 78 -18.84 1.26 13.99
CA ARG A 78 -20.28 1.50 14.25
C ARG A 78 -20.73 0.90 15.56
N CYS A 79 -20.30 -0.31 15.89
CA CYS A 79 -20.61 -0.95 17.18
C CYS A 79 -20.11 -0.11 18.37
N TYR A 80 -18.88 0.40 18.31
CA TYR A 80 -18.34 1.28 19.36
C TYR A 80 -19.11 2.59 19.50
N ALA A 81 -19.62 3.15 18.40
CA ALA A 81 -20.39 4.39 18.42
C ALA A 81 -21.81 4.21 18.98
N GLN A 82 -22.41 3.02 18.79
CA GLN A 82 -23.80 2.73 19.18
C GLN A 82 -23.93 2.10 20.57
N SER A 83 -22.88 1.46 21.08
CA SER A 83 -22.92 0.74 22.35
C SER A 83 -22.36 1.57 23.50
N PRO A 84 -23.17 1.91 24.53
CA PRO A 84 -22.69 2.57 25.73
C PRO A 84 -21.92 1.58 26.61
N GLY A 85 -20.65 1.87 26.89
CA GLY A 85 -19.85 1.07 27.82
C GLY A 85 -18.36 1.31 27.67
N PRO A 86 -17.56 0.89 28.67
CA PRO A 86 -16.12 0.83 28.50
C PRO A 86 -15.79 -0.26 27.46
N HIS A 87 -15.12 0.15 26.38
CA HIS A 87 -14.64 -0.76 25.36
C HIS A 87 -13.11 -0.88 25.49
N PRO A 88 -12.59 -1.78 26.34
CA PRO A 88 -11.16 -1.81 26.68
C PRO A 88 -10.27 -1.98 25.44
N ARG A 89 -10.75 -2.72 24.43
CA ARG A 89 -10.03 -2.98 23.18
C ARG A 89 -10.26 -1.93 22.09
N GLN A 90 -11.06 -0.89 22.33
CA GLN A 90 -11.36 0.12 21.32
C GLN A 90 -10.10 0.89 20.90
N ALA A 91 -9.27 1.32 21.84
CA ALA A 91 -8.04 2.06 21.51
C ALA A 91 -7.06 1.21 20.68
N ALA A 92 -6.86 -0.06 21.08
CA ALA A 92 -6.07 -1.04 20.35
C ALA A 92 -6.56 -1.21 18.91
N PHE A 93 -7.85 -1.47 18.74
CA PHE A 93 -8.46 -1.63 17.43
C PHE A 93 -8.39 -0.36 16.56
N GLN A 94 -8.66 0.82 17.13
CA GLN A 94 -8.56 2.09 16.40
C GLN A 94 -7.12 2.36 15.96
N SER A 95 -6.13 1.89 16.72
CA SER A 95 -4.71 1.95 16.32
C SER A 95 -4.44 1.11 15.08
N LEU A 96 -5.02 -0.10 14.98
CA LEU A 96 -4.92 -0.97 13.80
C LEU A 96 -5.58 -0.34 12.58
N PHE A 97 -6.76 0.27 12.77
CA PHE A 97 -7.46 0.99 11.71
C PHE A 97 -6.60 2.12 11.13
N LEU A 98 -5.99 2.94 11.99
CA LEU A 98 -5.13 4.04 11.54
C LEU A 98 -3.88 3.52 10.83
N LEU A 99 -3.20 2.52 11.41
CA LEU A 99 -1.97 1.95 10.83
C LEU A 99 -2.21 1.24 9.50
N TYR A 100 -3.36 0.56 9.35
CA TYR A 100 -3.75 -0.07 8.09
C TYR A 100 -4.04 0.98 7.00
N ASN A 101 -4.55 2.14 7.40
CA ASN A 101 -4.88 3.26 6.51
C ASN A 101 -3.85 4.40 6.60
N LEU A 102 -2.57 4.08 6.81
CA LEU A 102 -1.53 5.06 7.08
C LEU A 102 -1.47 6.18 6.03
N GLY A 103 -1.48 7.43 6.48
CA GLY A 103 -1.48 8.61 5.62
C GLY A 103 -2.83 8.98 5.01
N SER A 104 -3.91 8.20 5.22
CA SER A 104 -5.28 8.61 4.88
C SER A 104 -5.71 9.77 5.76
N VAL A 105 -6.17 10.85 5.14
CA VAL A 105 -6.68 12.04 5.83
C VAL A 105 -8.00 11.70 6.53
N GLU A 106 -8.82 10.86 5.90
CA GLU A 106 -10.10 10.39 6.41
C GLU A 106 -9.90 9.56 7.68
N ALA A 107 -9.03 8.55 7.63
CA ALA A 107 -8.76 7.70 8.79
C ALA A 107 -8.19 8.50 9.97
N LEU A 108 -7.26 9.43 9.69
CA LEU A 108 -6.72 10.32 10.71
C LEU A 108 -7.80 11.22 11.32
N HIS A 109 -8.64 11.84 10.49
CA HIS A 109 -9.73 12.69 10.95
C HIS A 109 -10.67 11.92 11.90
N GLU A 110 -11.08 10.72 11.52
CA GLU A 110 -11.94 9.87 12.32
C GLU A 110 -11.33 9.52 13.68
N VAL A 111 -10.03 9.21 13.72
CA VAL A 111 -9.32 8.94 14.98
C VAL A 111 -9.22 10.20 15.84
N LEU A 112 -9.02 11.37 15.24
CA LEU A 112 -8.93 12.64 15.96
C LEU A 112 -10.26 13.07 16.60
N GLN A 113 -11.40 12.63 16.05
CA GLN A 113 -12.73 12.84 16.64
C GLN A 113 -13.00 11.97 17.88
N LEU A 114 -12.17 10.96 18.16
CA LEU A 114 -12.34 10.13 19.34
C LEU A 114 -12.10 10.94 20.64
N PRO A 115 -12.76 10.55 21.75
CA PRO A 115 -12.51 11.10 23.08
C PRO A 115 -11.01 11.18 23.42
N ALA A 116 -10.61 12.25 24.12
CA ALA A 116 -9.22 12.47 24.48
C ALA A 116 -8.63 11.31 25.30
N THR A 117 -9.45 10.67 26.14
CA THR A 117 -9.08 9.49 26.93
C THR A 117 -8.64 8.31 26.05
N LEU A 118 -9.35 8.03 24.96
CA LEU A 118 -8.94 7.00 23.99
C LEU A 118 -7.68 7.40 23.23
N ARG A 119 -7.60 8.69 22.82
CA ARG A 119 -6.41 9.21 22.11
C ARG A 119 -5.15 9.23 22.98
N SER A 120 -5.29 9.30 24.30
CA SER A 120 -4.17 9.20 25.23
C SER A 120 -3.70 7.77 25.50
N CYS A 121 -4.46 6.74 25.11
CA CYS A 121 -4.04 5.34 25.30
C CYS A 121 -2.74 5.04 24.52
N PRO A 122 -1.83 4.21 25.07
CA PRO A 122 -0.52 3.95 24.46
C PRO A 122 -0.59 3.45 23.02
N ALA A 123 -1.52 2.54 22.71
CA ALA A 123 -1.70 2.00 21.35
C ALA A 123 -1.99 3.10 20.33
N LEU A 124 -2.93 4.00 20.64
CA LEU A 124 -3.36 5.05 19.73
C LEU A 124 -2.34 6.19 19.64
N ARG A 125 -1.66 6.52 20.75
CA ARG A 125 -0.53 7.47 20.74
C ARG A 125 0.61 7.00 19.84
N ARG A 126 0.96 5.70 19.90
CA ARG A 126 1.97 5.10 19.02
C ARG A 126 1.53 5.18 17.55
N ALA A 127 0.30 4.80 17.24
CA ALA A 127 -0.22 4.86 15.87
C ALA A 127 -0.23 6.30 15.30
N LEU A 128 -0.67 7.28 16.08
CA LEU A 128 -0.64 8.70 15.69
C LEU A 128 0.79 9.20 15.46
N ALA A 129 1.76 8.77 16.28
CA ALA A 129 3.17 9.12 16.07
C ALA A 129 3.75 8.52 14.79
N VAL A 130 3.35 7.28 14.45
CA VAL A 130 3.72 6.61 13.19
C VAL A 130 3.11 7.34 11.99
N ASP A 131 1.82 7.67 12.05
CA ASP A 131 1.14 8.42 10.99
C ASP A 131 1.77 9.80 10.76
N ALA A 132 2.04 10.55 11.83
CA ALA A 132 2.74 11.83 11.74
C ALA A 132 4.11 11.69 11.05
N ALA A 133 4.94 10.73 11.49
CA ALA A 133 6.26 10.51 10.90
C ALA A 133 6.19 10.10 9.42
N PHE A 134 5.18 9.30 9.04
CA PHE A 134 4.94 8.91 7.65
C PHE A 134 4.55 10.10 6.78
N ARG A 135 3.61 10.94 7.25
CA ARG A 135 3.15 12.13 6.54
C ARG A 135 4.22 13.21 6.41
N GLU A 136 5.03 13.41 7.45
CA GLU A 136 6.19 14.31 7.45
C GLU A 136 7.31 13.82 6.52
N GLY A 137 7.30 12.53 6.16
CA GLY A 137 8.40 11.94 5.40
C GLY A 137 9.67 11.72 6.21
N ASN A 138 9.57 11.73 7.54
CA ASN A 138 10.67 11.56 8.45
C ASN A 138 11.02 10.07 8.56
N ALA A 139 11.78 9.55 7.59
CA ALA A 139 12.12 8.14 7.49
C ALA A 139 12.83 7.61 8.75
N ALA A 140 13.77 8.38 9.31
CA ALA A 140 14.49 7.98 10.52
C ALA A 140 13.54 7.77 11.71
N ARG A 141 12.63 8.74 11.95
CA ARG A 141 11.62 8.62 13.01
C ARG A 141 10.64 7.49 12.72
N LEU A 142 10.15 7.39 11.48
CA LEU A 142 9.20 6.37 11.06
C LEU A 142 9.77 4.96 11.33
N PHE A 143 10.90 4.60 10.74
CA PHE A 143 11.48 3.27 10.89
C PHE A 143 11.97 2.99 12.31
N ARG A 144 12.29 4.01 13.11
CA ARG A 144 12.53 3.83 14.56
C ARG A 144 11.25 3.42 15.29
N LEU A 145 10.11 4.07 15.01
CA LEU A 145 8.82 3.72 15.61
C LEU A 145 8.32 2.36 15.12
N LEU A 146 8.46 2.04 13.84
CA LEU A 146 8.03 0.76 13.28
C LEU A 146 8.71 -0.43 13.95
N ARG A 147 9.99 -0.32 14.33
CA ARG A 147 10.69 -1.37 15.08
C ARG A 147 10.06 -1.67 16.45
N THR A 148 9.47 -0.67 17.09
CA THR A 148 8.88 -0.79 18.44
C THR A 148 7.41 -1.22 18.43
N LEU A 149 6.76 -1.29 17.27
CA LEU A 149 5.35 -1.68 17.20
C LEU A 149 5.16 -3.16 17.58
N PRO A 150 4.05 -3.53 18.26
CA PRO A 150 3.69 -4.93 18.46
C PRO A 150 3.38 -5.63 17.13
N TYR A 151 3.31 -6.96 17.15
CA TYR A 151 3.18 -7.78 15.94
C TYR A 151 1.97 -7.38 15.09
N LEU A 152 0.77 -7.31 15.66
CA LEU A 152 -0.45 -7.03 14.90
C LEU A 152 -0.45 -5.64 14.26
N GLN A 153 0.03 -4.62 14.98
CA GLN A 153 0.26 -3.27 14.47
C GLN A 153 1.31 -3.25 13.35
N SER A 154 2.31 -4.14 13.43
CA SER A 154 3.34 -4.29 12.41
C SER A 154 2.78 -4.94 11.14
N CYS A 155 1.90 -5.93 11.26
CA CYS A 155 1.16 -6.49 10.13
C CYS A 155 0.29 -5.42 9.46
N ALA A 156 -0.41 -4.59 10.24
CA ALA A 156 -1.27 -3.54 9.71
C ALA A 156 -0.50 -2.52 8.85
N VAL A 157 0.71 -2.15 9.26
CA VAL A 157 1.53 -1.14 8.55
C VAL A 157 2.42 -1.72 7.43
N GLN A 158 2.54 -3.04 7.33
CA GLN A 158 3.49 -3.71 6.42
C GLN A 158 3.29 -3.29 4.95
N CYS A 159 2.05 -3.13 4.50
CA CYS A 159 1.74 -2.71 3.13
C CYS A 159 2.27 -1.31 2.77
N HIS A 160 2.54 -0.46 3.76
CA HIS A 160 3.05 0.90 3.58
C HIS A 160 4.58 0.98 3.58
N VAL A 161 5.27 -0.07 4.02
CA VAL A 161 6.74 -0.09 4.20
C VAL A 161 7.47 0.15 2.88
N GLY A 162 7.05 -0.54 1.80
CA GLY A 162 7.67 -0.39 0.47
C GLY A 162 7.58 1.06 -0.05
N LEU A 163 6.40 1.68 0.09
CA LEU A 163 6.19 3.09 -0.27
C LEU A 163 7.04 4.03 0.60
N ALA A 164 7.12 3.78 1.91
CA ALA A 164 7.95 4.57 2.82
C ALA A 164 9.44 4.51 2.44
N ARG A 165 9.95 3.31 2.12
CA ARG A 165 11.35 3.09 1.69
C ARG A 165 11.64 3.82 0.38
N ARG A 166 10.76 3.71 -0.62
CA ARG A 166 10.87 4.46 -1.89
C ARG A 166 10.90 5.96 -1.65
N ARG A 167 9.95 6.51 -0.90
CA ARG A 167 9.89 7.94 -0.58
C ARG A 167 11.14 8.43 0.17
N ALA A 168 11.70 7.61 1.05
CA ALA A 168 12.94 7.92 1.75
C ALA A 168 14.13 7.96 0.77
N LEU A 169 14.24 6.97 -0.13
CA LEU A 169 15.28 6.92 -1.13
C LEU A 169 15.21 8.10 -2.11
N ALA A 170 14.01 8.48 -2.55
CA ALA A 170 13.76 9.67 -3.36
C ALA A 170 14.28 10.96 -2.70
N ARG A 171 14.06 11.10 -1.37
CA ARG A 171 14.55 12.25 -0.60
C ARG A 171 16.08 12.25 -0.49
N LEU A 172 16.68 11.08 -0.23
CA LEU A 172 18.15 10.95 -0.23
C LEU A 172 18.74 11.30 -1.59
N ALA A 173 18.16 10.81 -2.68
CA ALA A 173 18.58 11.16 -4.04
C ALA A 173 18.47 12.66 -4.29
N ARG A 174 17.36 13.29 -3.91
CA ARG A 174 17.19 14.74 -4.02
C ARG A 174 18.26 15.52 -3.24
N ALA A 175 18.58 15.07 -2.02
CA ALA A 175 19.47 15.78 -1.11
C ALA A 175 20.96 15.56 -1.41
N LEU A 176 21.33 14.36 -1.88
CA LEU A 176 22.72 13.92 -1.94
C LEU A 176 23.27 13.81 -3.37
N SER A 177 22.41 13.79 -4.39
CA SER A 177 22.86 13.62 -5.77
C SER A 177 23.64 14.83 -6.30
N THR A 178 24.96 14.69 -6.36
CA THR A 178 25.88 15.67 -6.96
C THR A 178 26.40 15.19 -8.33
N PRO A 179 27.01 16.06 -9.15
CA PRO A 179 27.65 15.64 -10.40
C PRO A 179 28.83 14.69 -10.21
N LYS A 180 29.52 14.78 -9.07
CA LYS A 180 30.65 13.91 -8.72
C LYS A 180 30.21 12.60 -8.05
N GLY A 181 28.95 12.52 -7.63
CA GLY A 181 28.43 11.43 -6.82
C GLY A 181 28.74 11.63 -5.34
N GLN A 182 27.82 11.21 -4.46
CA GLN A 182 28.08 11.07 -3.04
C GLN A 182 27.81 9.63 -2.60
N ALA A 183 28.81 8.97 -2.03
CA ALA A 183 28.70 7.59 -1.56
C ALA A 183 28.15 7.53 -0.13
N LEU A 184 27.21 6.61 0.12
CA LEU A 184 26.77 6.24 1.46
C LEU A 184 27.01 4.75 1.71
N PRO A 185 27.46 4.36 2.92
CA PRO A 185 27.55 2.96 3.29
C PRO A 185 26.18 2.26 3.19
N LEU A 186 26.16 1.07 2.62
CA LEU A 186 24.96 0.25 2.51
C LEU A 186 24.41 -0.13 3.89
N ALA A 187 25.28 -0.37 4.86
CA ALA A 187 24.91 -0.60 6.26
C ALA A 187 24.09 0.56 6.85
N PHE A 188 24.39 1.81 6.46
CA PHE A 188 23.58 2.97 6.84
C PHE A 188 22.18 2.91 6.22
N MET A 189 22.05 2.46 4.97
CA MET A 189 20.73 2.26 4.34
C MET A 189 19.93 1.16 5.04
N VAL A 190 20.57 0.04 5.38
CA VAL A 190 19.95 -1.06 6.13
C VAL A 190 19.40 -0.55 7.46
N HIS A 191 20.20 0.21 8.20
CA HIS A 191 19.79 0.79 9.47
C HIS A 191 18.73 1.89 9.31
N LEU A 192 18.86 2.80 8.35
CA LEU A 192 17.91 3.91 8.20
C LEU A 192 16.52 3.41 7.79
N LEU A 193 16.46 2.44 6.87
CA LEU A 193 15.23 1.98 6.21
C LEU A 193 14.67 0.68 6.78
N ALA A 194 15.28 0.19 7.87
CA ALA A 194 14.94 -1.08 8.53
C ALA A 194 14.82 -2.23 7.52
N LEU A 195 15.85 -2.38 6.69
CA LEU A 195 15.96 -3.51 5.75
C LEU A 195 16.47 -4.74 6.52
N ASP A 196 16.12 -5.92 6.03
CA ASP A 196 16.47 -7.21 6.64
C ASP A 196 17.95 -7.55 6.45
N GLY A 197 18.63 -6.93 5.48
CA GLY A 197 20.06 -7.11 5.27
C GLY A 197 20.63 -6.31 4.10
N PRO A 198 21.95 -6.43 3.86
CA PRO A 198 22.64 -5.72 2.79
C PRO A 198 22.11 -6.11 1.40
N GLN A 199 21.75 -7.38 1.18
CA GLN A 199 21.21 -7.82 -0.10
C GLN A 199 19.90 -7.08 -0.46
N GLU A 200 18.98 -6.93 0.48
CA GLU A 200 17.74 -6.18 0.25
C GLU A 200 18.01 -4.69 -0.03
N ALA A 201 19.04 -4.12 0.62
CA ALA A 201 19.47 -2.75 0.35
C ALA A 201 20.06 -2.58 -1.07
N LEU A 202 20.86 -3.55 -1.51
CA LEU A 202 21.39 -3.61 -2.88
C LEU A 202 20.26 -3.67 -3.88
N ASP A 203 19.32 -4.60 -3.70
CA ASP A 203 18.19 -4.81 -4.61
C ASP A 203 17.30 -3.57 -4.69
N LEU A 204 17.01 -2.93 -3.54
CA LEU A 204 16.25 -1.68 -3.49
C LEU A 204 16.95 -0.56 -4.26
N CYS A 205 18.24 -0.35 -4.03
CA CYS A 205 19.00 0.73 -4.66
C CYS A 205 19.18 0.49 -6.17
N ARG A 206 19.45 -0.76 -6.59
CA ARG A 206 19.54 -1.17 -8.01
C ARG A 206 18.22 -0.96 -8.74
N ALA A 207 17.10 -1.33 -8.10
CA ALA A 207 15.76 -1.14 -8.66
C ALA A 207 15.43 0.35 -8.91
N HIS A 208 16.13 1.28 -8.25
CA HIS A 208 15.97 2.73 -8.43
C HIS A 208 17.15 3.37 -9.19
N GLY A 209 17.92 2.58 -9.93
CA GLY A 209 18.96 3.06 -10.84
C GLY A 209 20.22 3.65 -10.16
N LEU A 210 20.38 3.47 -8.85
CA LEU A 210 21.53 4.04 -8.14
C LEU A 210 22.81 3.22 -8.40
N PRO A 211 23.90 3.87 -8.84
CA PRO A 211 25.20 3.21 -9.00
C PRO A 211 25.82 2.87 -7.64
N PHE A 212 26.88 2.05 -7.68
CA PHE A 212 27.62 1.62 -6.49
C PHE A 212 29.12 1.85 -6.68
N ASP A 213 29.80 2.04 -5.56
CA ASP A 213 31.26 2.03 -5.45
C ASP A 213 31.67 0.79 -4.64
N GLY A 214 32.08 -0.27 -5.36
CA GLY A 214 32.19 -1.62 -4.78
C GLY A 214 30.83 -2.22 -4.41
N GLU A 215 30.83 -3.15 -3.44
CA GLU A 215 29.59 -3.83 -2.98
C GLU A 215 28.98 -3.19 -1.73
N GLU A 216 29.71 -2.30 -1.05
CA GLU A 216 29.31 -1.80 0.27
C GLU A 216 28.83 -0.35 0.28
N ARG A 217 28.88 0.36 -0.85
CA ARG A 217 28.49 1.78 -0.91
C ARG A 217 27.60 2.08 -2.10
N VAL A 218 26.44 2.69 -1.83
CA VAL A 218 25.56 3.24 -2.86
C VAL A 218 25.96 4.67 -3.17
N VAL A 219 25.98 5.03 -4.46
CA VAL A 219 26.42 6.35 -4.93
C VAL A 219 25.22 7.14 -5.46
N PHE A 220 24.97 8.28 -4.83
CA PHE A 220 23.95 9.23 -5.25
C PHE A 220 24.56 10.16 -6.30
N LEU A 221 24.35 9.82 -7.58
CA LEU A 221 24.78 10.60 -8.73
C LEU A 221 23.58 11.36 -9.34
N ARG A 222 23.81 12.60 -9.79
CA ARG A 222 22.78 13.43 -10.42
C ARG A 222 22.22 12.75 -11.67
N GLY A 223 20.89 12.66 -11.75
CA GLY A 223 20.16 12.12 -12.90
C GLY A 223 20.12 10.60 -13.01
N ARG A 224 20.62 9.85 -12.01
CA ARG A 224 20.59 8.38 -12.02
C ARG A 224 19.40 7.73 -11.33
N TYR A 225 18.78 8.42 -10.36
CA TYR A 225 17.66 7.88 -9.61
C TYR A 225 16.41 7.75 -10.51
N THR A 226 15.78 6.58 -10.51
CA THR A 226 14.55 6.27 -11.24
C THR A 226 13.48 5.70 -10.32
N GLU A 227 12.20 5.88 -10.69
CA GLU A 227 11.05 5.35 -9.94
C GLU A 227 10.26 4.33 -10.79
N GLU A 228 10.97 3.48 -11.52
CA GLU A 228 10.35 2.48 -12.39
C GLU A 228 9.80 1.29 -11.58
N GLY A 229 8.60 0.84 -11.94
CA GLY A 229 7.94 -0.32 -11.34
C GLY A 229 7.57 -0.16 -9.86
N LEU A 230 7.11 -1.25 -9.24
CA LEU A 230 6.90 -1.36 -7.81
C LEU A 230 8.24 -1.64 -7.11
N PRO A 231 8.45 -1.15 -5.87
CA PRO A 231 9.66 -1.51 -5.12
C PRO A 231 9.68 -3.03 -4.89
N PRO A 232 10.87 -3.66 -4.78
CA PRO A 232 10.98 -5.07 -4.46
C PRO A 232 10.16 -5.40 -3.20
N ALA A 233 9.43 -6.52 -3.24
CA ALA A 233 8.71 -7.01 -2.08
C ALA A 233 9.73 -7.45 -1.02
N GLY A 234 9.92 -6.59 -0.01
CA GLY A 234 10.77 -6.90 1.12
C GLY A 234 10.11 -7.91 2.06
N THR A 235 10.89 -8.81 2.64
CA THR A 235 10.38 -9.81 3.61
C THR A 235 9.92 -9.20 4.92
N CYS A 236 10.34 -7.98 5.23
CA CYS A 236 9.97 -7.24 6.45
C CYS A 236 10.20 -8.05 7.73
N LYS A 237 11.22 -8.91 7.79
CA LYS A 237 11.50 -9.79 8.92
C LYS A 237 11.76 -8.98 10.19
N VAL A 238 12.61 -7.96 10.09
CA VAL A 238 12.97 -7.05 11.20
C VAL A 238 11.76 -6.24 11.66
N LEU A 239 10.81 -5.97 10.78
CA LEU A 239 9.64 -5.15 11.08
C LEU A 239 8.42 -5.94 11.52
N VAL A 240 8.28 -7.21 11.11
CA VAL A 240 7.07 -8.02 11.30
C VAL A 240 7.41 -9.43 11.80
N GLU A 241 8.04 -10.28 10.98
CA GLU A 241 8.16 -11.72 11.26
C GLU A 241 8.86 -12.03 12.59
N SER A 242 9.97 -11.33 12.88
CA SER A 242 10.75 -11.51 14.12
C SER A 242 9.95 -11.19 15.40
N LYS A 243 8.84 -10.46 15.28
CA LYS A 243 8.01 -10.03 16.42
C LYS A 243 6.96 -11.07 16.82
N LEU A 244 6.70 -12.06 15.97
CA LEU A 244 5.85 -13.19 16.36
C LEU A 244 6.54 -13.98 17.49
N GLY A 245 7.86 -14.15 17.37
CA GLY A 245 8.66 -14.91 18.32
C GLY A 245 8.23 -16.38 18.34
N GLU A 246 8.09 -16.93 19.54
CA GLU A 246 7.62 -18.31 19.76
C GLU A 246 6.08 -18.39 19.92
N ARG A 247 5.36 -17.27 19.78
CA ARG A 247 3.92 -17.22 19.97
C ARG A 247 3.16 -17.72 18.75
N THR A 248 1.99 -18.30 18.99
CA THR A 248 1.04 -18.62 17.92
C THR A 248 0.25 -17.39 17.48
N LEU A 249 -0.33 -17.43 16.27
CA LEU A 249 -1.22 -16.35 15.81
C LEU A 249 -2.44 -16.19 16.72
N GLU A 250 -2.96 -17.30 17.25
CA GLU A 250 -4.09 -17.33 18.17
C GLU A 250 -3.75 -16.61 19.48
N GLU A 251 -2.59 -16.89 20.05
CA GLU A 251 -2.10 -16.19 21.25
C GLU A 251 -1.98 -14.69 21.03
N VAL A 252 -1.49 -14.26 19.86
CA VAL A 252 -1.35 -12.82 19.57
C VAL A 252 -2.71 -12.14 19.38
N VAL A 253 -3.67 -12.80 18.72
CA VAL A 253 -5.01 -12.24 18.49
C VAL A 253 -5.84 -12.21 19.78
N MET A 254 -5.67 -13.21 20.64
CA MET A 254 -6.41 -13.35 21.89
C MET A 254 -5.75 -12.64 23.07
N ALA A 255 -4.50 -12.21 22.94
CA ALA A 255 -3.79 -11.48 23.99
C ALA A 255 -4.55 -10.23 24.43
N GLU A 256 -4.63 -10.03 25.73
CA GLU A 256 -5.00 -8.75 26.30
C GLU A 256 -3.78 -7.83 26.17
N GLU A 257 -3.93 -6.63 25.58
CA GLU A 257 -2.84 -5.67 25.56
C GLU A 257 -2.51 -5.31 27.01
N GLU A 258 -1.34 -5.73 27.50
CA GLU A 258 -0.83 -5.27 28.79
C GLU A 258 -0.63 -3.75 28.70
N ASP A 259 -1.33 -3.00 29.54
CA ASP A 259 -1.06 -1.58 29.74
C ASP A 259 0.38 -1.45 30.24
N ASP A 260 1.28 -1.10 29.33
CA ASP A 260 2.70 -0.81 29.55
C ASP A 260 2.92 0.32 30.61
N ASP A 261 1.83 0.99 31.03
CA ASP A 261 1.75 2.04 32.05
C ASP A 261 1.30 1.54 33.44
N ARG A 262 1.04 0.24 33.64
CA ARG A 262 0.75 -0.26 34.99
C ARG A 262 2.05 -0.19 35.82
N PRO A 263 2.10 0.60 36.92
CA PRO A 263 3.28 0.63 37.75
C PRO A 263 3.57 -0.78 38.26
N LYS A 264 4.79 -1.27 38.03
CA LYS A 264 5.26 -2.52 38.62
C LYS A 264 5.10 -2.38 40.12
N SER A 265 4.24 -3.20 40.72
CA SER A 265 4.08 -3.26 42.17
C SER A 265 5.47 -3.45 42.80
N PRO A 266 5.88 -2.63 43.78
CA PRO A 266 7.09 -2.93 44.53
C PRO A 266 6.86 -4.24 45.28
N GLY A 267 7.74 -5.21 45.03
CA GLY A 267 7.81 -6.46 45.79
C GLY A 267 8.39 -6.25 47.18
#